data_AF-A0A9E5PPC8-F1
#
_entry.id   AF-A0A9E5PPC8-F1
#
_cell.length_a   1.000
_cell.length_b   1.000
_cell.length_c   1.000
_cell.angle_alpha   90.00
_cell.angle_beta   90.00
_cell.angle_gamma   90.00
#
_symmetry.space_group_name_H-M   'P 1'
#
loop_
_entity.id
_entity.type
_entity.pdbx_description
1 polymer ?
#
loop_
_entity_poly.entity_id
_entity_poly.type
_entity_poly.pdbx_seq_one_letter_code
_entity_poly.pdbx_strand_id
1 'polypeptide(L)' 'MDHKKTFEPFTILGVFWSLFGLIVLVATFFVRETQQVPALRGIVTNIIAGSLLLGVGIASLLKGRADRRKKGTGH' A
#
# COMPACT_ATOMS: atom_id res chain seq x y z
N MET A 1 -22.83 20.25 -13.29
CA MET A 1 -23.02 19.42 -12.08
C MET A 1 -21.68 19.26 -11.40
N ASP A 2 -21.39 20.15 -10.46
CA ASP A 2 -20.16 20.18 -9.65
C ASP A 2 -19.88 18.81 -9.03
N HIS A 3 -18.91 18.10 -9.59
CA HIS A 3 -18.32 16.95 -8.93
C HIS A 3 -17.41 17.51 -7.83
N LYS A 4 -18.00 17.94 -6.70
CA LYS A 4 -17.27 18.04 -5.43
C LYS A 4 -16.88 16.62 -5.04
N LYS A 5 -15.88 16.07 -5.72
CA LYS A 5 -15.10 14.92 -5.25
C LYS A 5 -14.44 15.42 -3.98
N THR A 6 -15.09 15.19 -2.84
CA THR A 6 -14.50 15.35 -1.52
C THR A 6 -13.17 14.61 -1.60
N PHE A 7 -12.06 15.35 -1.58
CA PHE A 7 -10.73 14.76 -1.69
C PHE A 7 -10.60 13.79 -0.51
N GLU A 8 -10.45 12.50 -0.78
CA GLU A 8 -10.29 11.46 0.24
C GLU A 8 -8.82 11.04 0.30
N PRO A 9 -7.96 11.83 0.95
CA PRO A 9 -6.52 11.59 0.96
C PRO A 9 -6.17 10.21 1.50
N PHE A 10 -6.91 9.70 2.49
CA PHE A 10 -6.70 8.35 3.03
C PHE A 10 -6.99 7.23 2.02
N THR A 11 -8.02 7.40 1.19
CA THR A 11 -8.35 6.43 0.14
C THR A 11 -7.26 6.43 -0.94
N ILE A 12 -6.82 7.63 -1.37
CA ILE A 12 -5.76 7.77 -2.38
C ILE A 12 -4.43 7.23 -1.87
N LEU A 13 -4.02 7.60 -0.65
CA LEU A 13 -2.81 7.07 0.00
C LEU A 13 -2.89 5.57 0.18
N GLY A 14 -4.04 5.05 0.64
CA GLY A 14 -4.22 3.62 0.84
C GLY A 14 -4.08 2.82 -0.45
N VAL A 15 -4.74 3.27 -1.53
CA VAL A 15 -4.61 2.64 -2.86
C VAL A 15 -3.17 2.72 -3.36
N PHE A 16 -2.53 3.89 -3.25
CA PHE A 16 -1.15 4.09 -3.69
C PHE A 16 -0.18 3.14 -2.97
N TRP A 17 -0.19 3.12 -1.64
CA TRP A 17 0.72 2.28 -0.85
C TRP A 17 0.44 0.79 -1.02
N SER A 18 -0.82 0.39 -1.18
CA SER A 18 -1.15 -1.02 -1.46
C SER A 18 -0.67 -1.46 -2.85
N LEU A 19 -0.88 -0.66 -3.90
CA LEU A 19 -0.37 -0.96 -5.24
C LEU A 19 1.16 -1.02 -5.26
N PHE A 20 1.81 -0.04 -4.61
CA PHE A 20 3.25 0.00 -4.55
C PHE A 20 3.84 -1.19 -3.79
N GLY A 21 3.27 -1.55 -2.63
CA GLY A 21 3.68 -2.74 -1.88
C GLY A 21 3.51 -4.03 -2.69
N LEU A 22 2.42 -4.16 -3.44
CA LEU A 22 2.20 -5.30 -4.34
C LEU A 22 3.27 -5.38 -5.44
N ILE A 23 3.59 -4.24 -6.08
CA ILE A 23 4.63 -4.17 -7.12
C ILE A 23 5.98 -4.58 -6.54
N VAL A 24 6.34 -4.12 -5.35
CA VAL A 24 7.60 -4.48 -4.68
C VAL A 24 7.66 -5.99 -4.40
N LEU A 25 6.57 -6.59 -3.92
CA LEU A 25 6.52 -8.04 -3.71
C LEU A 25 6.67 -8.82 -5.02
N VAL A 26 5.99 -8.41 -6.09
CA VAL A 26 6.13 -9.04 -7.41
C VAL A 26 7.56 -8.87 -7.94
N ALA A 27 8.13 -7.67 -7.83
CA ALA A 27 9.50 -7.38 -8.25
C ALA A 27 10.54 -8.21 -7.48
N THR A 28 10.24 -8.63 -6.25
CA THR A 28 11.11 -9.49 -5.45
C THR A 28 11.39 -10.83 -6.15
N PHE A 29 10.40 -11.39 -6.86
CA PHE A 29 10.57 -12.62 -7.64
C PHE A 29 11.46 -12.44 -8.88
N PHE A 30 11.68 -11.20 -9.33
CA PHE A 30 12.54 -10.88 -10.47
C PHE A 30 13.97 -10.50 -10.06
N VAL A 31 14.28 -10.43 -8.75
CA VAL A 31 15.64 -10.20 -8.26
C VAL A 31 16.50 -11.43 -8.61
N ARG A 32 17.29 -11.31 -9.68
CA ARG A 32 18.31 -12.30 -10.04
C ARG A 32 19.52 -12.16 -9.12
N GLU A 33 20.15 -13.28 -8.80
CA GLU A 33 21.42 -13.32 -8.08
C GLU A 33 22.47 -12.50 -8.82
N THR A 34 22.90 -11.38 -8.24
CA THR A 34 24.06 -10.62 -8.72
C THR A 34 25.22 -10.90 -7.78
N GLN A 35 26.44 -11.07 -8.31
CA GLN A 35 27.61 -11.49 -7.54
C GLN A 35 28.01 -10.53 -6.39
N GLN A 36 27.41 -9.34 -6.33
CA GLN A 36 27.80 -8.26 -5.43
C GLN A 36 26.94 -8.18 -4.15
N VAL A 37 25.83 -8.92 -4.05
CA VAL A 37 24.99 -8.97 -2.83
C VAL A 37 24.31 -10.35 -2.73
N PRO A 38 24.38 -11.07 -1.58
CA PRO A 38 23.69 -12.34 -1.42
C PRO A 38 22.19 -12.17 -1.72
N ALA A 39 21.67 -12.88 -2.72
CA ALA A 39 20.28 -12.74 -3.17
C ALA A 39 19.29 -12.92 -2.01
N LEU A 40 19.62 -13.78 -1.06
CA LEU A 40 18.87 -14.03 0.16
C LEU A 40 18.61 -12.75 0.98
N ARG A 41 19.60 -11.85 1.07
CA ARG A 41 19.47 -10.61 1.85
C ARG A 41 18.56 -9.60 1.14
N GLY A 42 18.66 -9.49 -0.19
CA GLY A 42 17.80 -8.62 -1.00
C GLY A 42 16.34 -9.09 -1.03
N ILE A 43 16.11 -10.40 -1.11
CA ILE A 43 14.78 -11.00 -1.08
C ILE A 43 14.10 -10.72 0.27
N VAL A 44 14.79 -10.97 1.39
CA VAL A 44 14.24 -10.75 2.73
C VAL A 44 13.88 -9.27 2.94
N THR A 45 14.78 -8.35 2.55
CA THR A 45 14.50 -6.91 2.68
C THR A 45 13.31 -6.47 1.83
N ASN A 46 13.17 -6.96 0.59
CA ASN A 46 12.04 -6.60 -0.26
C ASN A 46 10.72 -7.21 0.23
N ILE A 47 10.72 -8.42 0.79
CA ILE A 47 9.53 -9.01 1.42
C ILE A 47 9.08 -8.18 2.61
N ILE A 48 10.01 -7.77 3.48
CA ILE A 48 9.70 -6.93 4.65
C ILE A 48 9.16 -5.57 4.18
N ALA A 49 9.84 -4.93 3.23
CA ALA A 49 9.41 -3.64 2.69
C ALA A 49 8.03 -3.73 2.03
N GLY A 50 7.80 -4.72 1.17
CA GLY A 50 6.51 -4.94 0.51
C GLY A 50 5.38 -5.21 1.51
N SER A 51 5.65 -6.00 2.56
CA SER A 51 4.69 -6.30 3.63
C SER A 51 4.33 -5.06 4.46
N LEU A 52 5.31 -4.23 4.81
CA LEU A 52 5.07 -2.97 5.52
C LEU A 52 4.24 -2.00 4.67
N LEU A 53 4.57 -1.86 3.39
CA LEU A 53 3.85 -1.00 2.45
C LEU A 53 2.41 -1.45 2.26
N LEU A 54 2.19 -2.76 2.08
CA LEU A 54 0.84 -3.34 2.03
C LEU A 54 0.08 -3.11 3.34
N GLY A 55 0.72 -3.33 4.49
CA GLY A 55 0.12 -3.11 5.81
C GLY A 55 -0.36 -1.66 6.00
N VAL A 56 0.49 -0.69 5.65
CA VAL A 56 0.15 0.75 5.72
C VAL A 56 -0.96 1.10 4.71
N GLY A 57 -0.92 0.55 3.50
CA GLY A 57 -1.94 0.76 2.50
C GLY A 57 -3.31 0.23 2.94
N ILE A 58 -3.36 -1.02 3.42
CA ILE A 58 -4.58 -1.66 3.93
C ILE A 58 -5.11 -0.91 5.16
N ALA A 59 -4.24 -0.55 6.12
CA ALA A 59 -4.64 0.22 7.30
C ALA A 59 -5.25 1.58 6.93
N SER A 60 -4.66 2.26 5.93
CA SER A 60 -5.18 3.54 5.41
C SER A 60 -6.53 3.38 4.72
N LEU A 61 -6.73 2.31 3.95
CA LEU A 61 -8.02 1.98 3.32
C LEU A 61 -9.09 1.65 4.36
N LEU A 62 -8.76 0.85 5.37
CA LEU A 62 -9.68 0.52 6.47
C LEU A 62 -10.08 1.79 7.25
N LYS A 63 -9.13 2.67 7.53
CA LYS A 63 -9.38 3.96 8.19
C LYS A 63 -10.23 4.90 7.34
N GLY A 64 -9.99 4.99 6.03
CA GLY A 64 -10.82 5.74 5.09
C GLY A 64 -12.26 5.23 5.03
N ARG A 65 -12.44 3.89 5.04
CA ARG A 65 -13.78 3.26 5.10
C ARG A 65 -14.48 3.51 6.44
N ALA A 66 -13.76 3.46 7.56
CA ALA A 66 -14.31 3.74 8.88
C ALA A 66 -14.74 5.21 9.03
N ASP A 67 -13.98 6.16 8.47
CA ASP A 67 -14.31 7.58 8.48
C ASP A 67 -15.55 7.89 7.63
N ARG A 68 -15.69 7.25 6.45
CA ARG A 68 -16.94 7.30 5.67
C ARG A 68 -18.13 6.76 6.46
N ARG A 69 -17.96 5.67 7.22
CA ARG A 69 -19.06 5.04 7.99
C ARG A 69 -19.52 5.93 9.15
N LYS A 70 -18.62 6.70 9.78
CA LYS A 70 -18.99 7.67 10.84
C LYS A 70 -19.73 8.90 10.30
N LYS A 71 -19.43 9.35 9.08
CA LYS A 71 -20.12 10.49 8.45
C LYS A 71 -21.52 10.15 7.91
N GLY A 72 -21.84 8.86 7.72
CA GLY A 72 -23.14 8.40 7.21
C GLY A 72 -24.24 8.17 8.25
N THR A 73 -23.91 8.14 9.55
CA THR A 73 -24.86 7.87 10.65
C THR A 73 -25.18 9.09 11.52
N GLY A 74 -24.67 10.27 11.15
CA GLY A 74 -24.91 11.53 11.86
C GLY A 74 -25.96 12.41 11.19
N HIS A 75 -26.98 11.82 10.57
CA HIS A 75 -28.10 12.53 9.95
C HIS A 75 -29.43 12.01 10.49
#